data_AF-A0A0F9HDK5-F1
#
_entry.id   AF-A0A0F9HDK5-F1
#
_cell.length_a   1.000
_cell.length_b   1.000
_cell.length_c   1.000
_cell.angle_alpha   90.00
_cell.angle_beta   90.00
_cell.angle_gamma   90.00
#
_symmetry.space_group_name_H-M   'P 1'
#
loop_
_entity.id
_entity.type
_entity.pdbx_description
1 polymer ?
#
loop_
_entity_poly.entity_id
_entity_poly.type
_entity_poly.pdbx_seq_one_letter_code
_entity_poly.pdbx_strand_id
1 'polypeptide(L)'
;IPFGGAGSTNDSIVNIEGAAEGTVIVLRANATVGAGNDQITITDTGNVILEGAVDFVMDNVADTWTAIYDGTNWLETSRSGNA
;
A
#
# COMPACT_ATOMS: atom_id res chain seq x y z
N ILE A 1 -6.39 4.97 -9.62
CA ILE A 1 -6.22 3.55 -9.94
C ILE A 1 -7.00 2.76 -8.91
N PRO A 2 -8.09 2.07 -9.29
CA PRO A 2 -8.69 1.08 -8.41
C PRO A 2 -7.70 -0.07 -8.28
N PHE A 3 -7.11 -0.21 -7.10
CA PHE A 3 -6.42 -1.44 -6.70
C PHE A 3 -7.54 -2.42 -6.35
N GLY A 4 -7.61 -3.55 -7.04
CA GLY A 4 -8.76 -4.44 -7.00
C GLY A 4 -8.94 -5.17 -8.33
N GLY A 5 -8.08 -6.15 -8.60
CA GLY A 5 -8.39 -7.15 -9.62
C GLY A 5 -9.60 -7.95 -9.15
N ALA A 6 -10.52 -8.33 -10.06
CA ALA A 6 -11.72 -9.10 -9.71
C ALA A 6 -11.40 -10.57 -9.34
N GLY A 7 -10.61 -10.79 -8.29
CA GLY A 7 -10.22 -12.09 -7.76
C GLY A 7 -10.40 -12.10 -6.25
N SER A 8 -10.91 -13.21 -5.69
CA SER A 8 -11.26 -13.34 -4.27
C SER A 8 -10.05 -13.48 -3.32
N THR A 9 -8.95 -12.80 -3.63
CA THR A 9 -7.68 -12.92 -2.91
C THR A 9 -7.16 -11.55 -2.57
N ASN A 10 -6.37 -11.47 -1.49
CA ASN A 10 -5.65 -10.26 -1.15
C ASN A 10 -4.79 -9.77 -2.33
N ASP A 11 -4.87 -8.48 -2.59
CA ASP A 11 -4.00 -7.79 -3.54
C ASP A 11 -2.69 -7.42 -2.86
N SER A 12 -1.60 -7.41 -3.64
CA SER A 12 -0.29 -6.96 -3.18
C SER A 12 0.24 -5.84 -4.07
N ILE A 13 0.77 -4.79 -3.45
CA ILE A 13 1.56 -3.76 -4.10
C ILE A 13 3.03 -4.08 -3.85
N VAL A 14 3.70 -4.54 -4.90
CA VAL A 14 5.13 -4.91 -4.88
C VAL A 14 5.98 -3.86 -5.59
N ASN A 15 5.55 -3.44 -6.78
CA ASN A 15 6.19 -2.36 -7.54
C ASN A 15 5.16 -1.28 -7.90
N ILE A 16 5.59 -0.02 -7.83
CA ILE A 16 4.83 1.12 -8.34
C ILE A 16 5.69 1.84 -9.39
N GLU A 17 5.23 1.85 -10.63
CA GLU A 17 5.97 2.36 -11.79
C GLU A 17 5.35 3.62 -12.39
N GLY A 18 6.12 4.33 -13.22
CA GLY A 18 5.63 5.45 -14.03
C GLY A 18 5.50 6.80 -13.32
N ALA A 19 6.12 6.97 -12.15
CA ALA A 19 6.15 8.24 -11.43
C ALA A 19 7.41 9.07 -11.71
N ALA A 20 7.30 10.38 -11.59
CA ALA A 20 8.45 11.30 -11.54
C ALA A 20 8.91 11.50 -10.09
N GLU A 21 10.20 11.76 -9.87
CA GLU A 21 10.75 12.08 -8.55
C GLU A 21 9.92 13.20 -7.87
N GLY A 22 9.67 13.04 -6.56
CA GLY A 22 8.83 13.94 -5.77
C GLY A 22 7.33 13.65 -5.86
N THR A 23 6.89 12.67 -6.67
CA THR A 23 5.49 12.24 -6.69
C THR A 23 5.10 11.64 -5.33
N VAL A 24 3.94 12.06 -4.82
CA VAL A 24 3.35 11.50 -3.60
C VAL A 24 2.18 10.61 -3.97
N ILE A 25 2.12 9.43 -3.35
CA ILE A 25 0.96 8.55 -3.39
C ILE A 25 0.29 8.54 -2.02
N VAL A 26 -1.04 8.54 -2.03
CA VAL A 26 -1.88 8.41 -0.84
C VAL A 26 -2.89 7.31 -1.12
N LEU A 27 -2.85 6.26 -0.31
CA LEU A 27 -3.80 5.16 -0.33
C LEU A 27 -4.70 5.23 0.89
N ARG A 28 -5.98 4.88 0.71
CA ARG A 28 -6.94 4.71 1.79
C ARG A 28 -7.81 3.48 1.52
N ALA A 29 -7.83 2.53 2.44
CA ALA A 29 -8.77 1.42 2.41
C ALA A 29 -10.19 1.94 2.61
N ASN A 30 -11.12 1.53 1.75
CA ASN A 30 -12.51 2.00 1.75
C ASN A 30 -13.52 0.97 2.29
N ALA A 31 -13.07 -0.20 2.74
CA ALA A 31 -13.94 -1.29 3.19
C ALA A 31 -13.45 -1.92 4.51
N THR A 32 -14.39 -2.41 5.32
CA THR A 32 -14.12 -3.23 6.51
C THR A 32 -13.93 -4.67 6.09
N VAL A 33 -13.00 -5.37 6.72
CA VAL A 33 -12.86 -6.82 6.59
C VAL A 33 -14.01 -7.52 7.32
N GLY A 34 -14.89 -8.16 6.55
CA GLY A 34 -15.35 -9.52 6.85
C GLY A 34 -14.46 -10.51 6.10
N ALA A 35 -14.44 -11.78 6.50
CA ALA A 35 -13.46 -12.83 6.14
C ALA A 35 -13.33 -13.23 4.64
N GLY A 36 -13.50 -12.32 3.68
CA GLY A 36 -13.38 -12.60 2.25
C GLY A 36 -13.41 -11.37 1.34
N ASN A 37 -13.06 -10.16 1.83
CA ASN A 37 -12.86 -8.99 0.98
C ASN A 37 -11.37 -8.71 0.77
N ASP A 38 -11.05 -8.22 -0.43
CA ASP A 38 -9.70 -7.96 -0.94
C ASP A 38 -8.93 -7.00 -0.02
N GLN A 39 -8.03 -7.55 0.79
CA GLN A 39 -7.06 -6.75 1.54
C GLN A 39 -5.97 -6.26 0.59
N ILE A 40 -5.36 -5.11 0.86
CA ILE A 40 -4.19 -4.65 0.12
C ILE A 40 -2.96 -4.80 1.02
N THR A 41 -2.00 -5.61 0.60
CA THR A 41 -0.69 -5.71 1.25
C THR A 41 0.29 -4.80 0.52
N ILE A 42 0.85 -3.81 1.21
CA ILE A 42 2.03 -3.09 0.75
C ILE A 42 3.24 -3.92 1.17
N THR A 43 4.00 -4.41 0.20
CA THR A 43 5.11 -5.32 0.45
C THR A 43 6.41 -4.52 0.57
N ASP A 44 7.23 -4.78 1.59
CA ASP A 44 8.59 -4.22 1.74
C ASP A 44 9.59 -4.93 0.82
N THR A 45 9.25 -5.01 -0.46
CA THR A 45 10.10 -5.60 -1.49
C THR A 45 9.95 -4.79 -2.78
N GLY A 46 10.78 -5.10 -3.78
CA GLY A 46 10.72 -4.38 -5.05
C GLY A 46 11.23 -2.94 -4.88
N ASN A 47 10.41 -1.97 -5.27
CA ASN A 47 10.74 -0.55 -5.15
C ASN A 47 9.95 0.19 -4.07
N VAL A 48 9.35 -0.52 -3.11
CA VAL A 48 8.67 0.08 -1.95
C VAL A 48 9.49 -0.19 -0.70
N ILE A 49 9.80 0.87 0.06
CA ILE A 49 10.59 0.81 1.30
C ILE A 49 9.69 1.27 2.44
N LEU A 50 9.37 0.35 3.34
CA LEU A 50 8.51 0.58 4.50
C LEU A 50 9.33 0.85 5.75
N GLU A 51 8.79 1.68 6.65
CA GLU A 51 9.42 1.87 7.96
C GLU A 51 9.52 0.52 8.71
N GLY A 52 10.65 0.22 9.33
CA GLY A 52 10.83 -1.04 10.06
C GLY A 52 10.97 -2.31 9.20
N ALA A 53 11.07 -2.18 7.87
CA ALA A 53 11.36 -3.27 6.93
C ALA A 53 10.42 -4.48 7.06
N VAL A 54 9.11 -4.21 7.11
CA VAL A 54 8.06 -5.21 7.24
C VAL A 54 6.84 -4.82 6.40
N ASP A 55 6.25 -5.81 5.75
CA ASP A 55 5.00 -5.67 5.00
C ASP A 55 3.91 -4.99 5.85
N PHE A 56 3.12 -4.14 5.20
CA PHE A 56 1.98 -3.48 5.79
C PHE A 56 0.68 -3.97 5.15
N VAL A 57 -0.20 -4.56 5.95
CA VAL A 57 -1.51 -5.01 5.47
C VAL A 57 -2.53 -3.93 5.79
N MET A 58 -3.22 -3.42 4.76
CA MET A 58 -4.36 -2.52 4.92
C MET A 58 -5.63 -3.38 5.09
N ASP A 59 -5.92 -3.76 6.32
CA ASP A 59 -7.01 -4.68 6.71
C ASP A 59 -8.05 -4.07 7.66
N ASN A 60 -7.91 -2.79 8.03
CA ASN A 60 -8.92 -2.04 8.74
C ASN A 60 -9.57 -0.97 7.85
N VAL A 61 -10.79 -0.56 8.23
CA VAL A 61 -11.47 0.56 7.57
C VAL A 61 -10.63 1.80 7.71
N ALA A 62 -10.44 2.51 6.61
CA ALA A 62 -9.71 3.76 6.60
C ALA A 62 -8.24 3.62 7.01
N ASP A 63 -7.66 2.42 6.88
CA ASP A 63 -6.20 2.32 6.83
C ASP A 63 -5.67 3.21 5.73
N THR A 64 -4.57 3.87 6.04
CA THR A 64 -3.91 4.81 5.14
C THR A 64 -2.46 4.44 5.02
N TRP A 65 -1.93 4.70 3.83
CA TRP A 65 -0.51 4.58 3.55
C TRP A 65 -0.11 5.72 2.63
N THR A 66 1.03 6.34 2.92
CA THR A 66 1.58 7.45 2.15
C THR A 66 3.05 7.25 1.89
N ALA A 67 3.48 7.56 0.67
CA ALA A 67 4.87 7.46 0.26
C ALA A 67 5.24 8.54 -0.76
N ILE A 68 6.53 8.83 -0.85
CA ILE A 68 7.12 9.73 -1.84
C ILE A 68 8.12 8.98 -2.71
N TYR A 69 8.10 9.23 -4.03
CA TYR A 69 9.05 8.64 -4.95
C TYR A 69 10.36 9.45 -4.99
N ASP A 70 11.50 8.80 -4.71
CA ASP A 70 12.83 9.43 -4.68
C ASP A 70 13.57 9.39 -6.04
N GLY A 71 12.87 8.97 -7.10
CA GLY A 71 13.45 8.73 -8.43
C GLY A 71 13.90 7.29 -8.67
N THR A 72 13.92 6.45 -7.62
CA THR A 72 14.21 5.00 -7.70
C THR A 72 13.19 4.18 -6.91
N ASN A 73 12.90 4.59 -5.68
CA ASN A 73 12.07 3.90 -4.69
C ASN A 73 10.92 4.77 -4.21
N TRP A 74 9.88 4.11 -3.70
CA TRP A 74 8.80 4.71 -2.91
C TRP A 74 9.13 4.58 -1.45
N LEU A 75 9.43 5.71 -0.82
CA LEU A 75 9.77 5.80 0.59
C LEU A 75 8.50 6.09 1.37
N GLU A 76 8.13 5.18 2.27
CA GLU A 76 7.02 5.42 3.19
C GLU A 76 7.27 6.68 4.03
N THR A 77 6.26 7.53 4.13
CA THR A 77 6.28 8.75 4.95
C THR A 77 5.34 8.68 6.13
N SER A 78 4.25 7.91 6.02
CA SER A 78 3.31 7.66 7.10
C SER A 78 2.35 6.52 6.74
N ARG A 79 1.84 5.82 7.75
CA ARG A 79 0.77 4.83 7.64
C ARG A 79 -0.14 4.84 8.88
N SER A 80 -1.30 4.22 8.76
CA SER A 80 -2.16 3.90 9.90
C SER A 80 -1.48 2.92 10.86
N GLY A 81 -1.79 3.04 12.16
CA GLY A 81 -1.47 1.98 13.11
C GLY A 81 -2.60 0.96 13.12
N ASN A 82 -2.31 -0.29 12.77
CA ASN A 82 -3.28 -1.38 12.90
C ASN A 82 -3.38 -1.73 14.38
N ALA A 83 -4.49 -1.33 15.00
CA ALA A 83 -4.82 -1.59 16.41
C ALA A 83 -6.10 -2.41 16.52
#